data_AF-A0AB39QAP9-F1
#
_entry.id   AF-A0AB39QAP9-F1
#
_cell.length_a   1.000
_cell.length_b   1.000
_cell.length_c   1.000
_cell.angle_alpha   90.00
_cell.angle_beta   90.00
_cell.angle_gamma   90.00
#
_symmetry.space_group_name_H-M   'P 1'
#
loop_
_entity.id
_entity.type
_entity.pdbx_description
1 polymer ?
#
loop_
_entity_poly.entity_id
_entity_poly.type
_entity_poly.pdbx_seq_one_letter_code
_entity_poly.pdbx_strand_id
1 'polypeptide(L)'
;MSLQAPEFFAELGLPFHDHAVVGNTYYAAPVPGTPLRLRIDFSRTIYADTYGGLRLAVVHPDRGEIDVVVLGFVDQGTFHRRDEALNTSPNASGYGTFGKYHRPGRPPWDGADFTGLRNAIEQYTAVWFPGAWTASAPSRTAGRTQHTSPVVPATRTGPRAR
;
A
#
# COMPACT_ATOMS: atom_id res chain seq x y z
N MET A 1 -11.91 13.69 15.10
CA MET A 1 -11.76 12.35 14.51
C MET A 1 -10.59 12.34 13.55
N SER A 2 -9.77 11.29 13.60
CA SER A 2 -8.61 11.07 12.72
C SER A 2 -9.08 10.52 11.37
N LEU A 3 -8.34 10.79 10.29
CA LEU A 3 -8.58 10.16 8.99
C LEU A 3 -8.09 8.70 8.95
N GLN A 4 -7.48 8.20 10.03
CA GLN A 4 -6.95 6.83 10.10
C GLN A 4 -6.03 6.54 8.90
N ALA A 5 -5.16 7.51 8.60
CA ALA A 5 -4.26 7.42 7.45
C ALA A 5 -3.33 6.20 7.52
N PRO A 6 -2.75 5.82 8.69
CA PRO A 6 -1.98 4.59 8.79
C PRO A 6 -2.76 3.35 8.33
N GLU A 7 -4.03 3.25 8.74
CA GLU A 7 -4.92 2.14 8.38
C GLU A 7 -5.30 2.19 6.89
N PHE A 8 -5.59 3.37 6.35
CA PHE A 8 -5.84 3.55 4.91
C PHE A 8 -4.66 3.06 4.07
N PHE A 9 -3.43 3.49 4.41
CA PHE A 9 -2.23 3.11 3.65
C PHE A 9 -1.85 1.64 3.86
N ALA A 10 -2.16 1.07 5.02
CA ALA A 10 -2.02 -0.37 5.25
C ALA A 10 -2.96 -1.19 4.35
N GLU A 11 -4.23 -0.78 4.22
CA GLU A 11 -5.20 -1.44 3.32
C GLU A 11 -4.89 -1.21 1.83
N LEU A 12 -4.38 -0.02 1.47
CA LEU A 12 -3.89 0.25 0.11
C LEU A 12 -2.72 -0.69 -0.27
N GLY A 13 -1.94 -1.14 0.71
CA GLY A 13 -0.99 -2.23 0.57
C GLY A 13 0.18 -1.94 -0.37
N LEU A 14 0.70 -0.71 -0.34
CA LEU A 14 1.85 -0.32 -1.17
C LEU A 14 3.09 -1.16 -0.84
N PRO A 15 3.87 -1.59 -1.84
CA PRO A 15 4.92 -2.59 -1.61
C PRO A 15 6.20 -2.01 -0.98
N PHE A 16 6.30 -0.72 -0.70
CA PHE A 16 7.57 -0.10 -0.30
C PHE A 16 7.96 -0.49 1.13
N HIS A 17 9.15 -1.09 1.32
CA HIS A 17 9.60 -1.52 2.65
C HIS A 17 10.04 -0.38 3.55
N ASP A 18 10.76 0.59 3.00
CA ASP A 18 11.16 1.80 3.72
C ASP A 18 10.06 2.86 3.57
N HIS A 19 9.10 2.83 4.47
CA HIS A 19 8.00 3.77 4.51
C HIS A 19 7.58 4.13 5.94
N ALA A 20 6.93 5.29 6.07
CA ALA A 20 6.30 5.74 7.30
C ALA A 20 5.06 6.57 6.98
N VAL A 21 4.05 6.52 7.85
CA VAL A 21 2.90 7.42 7.80
C VAL A 21 3.03 8.42 8.95
N VAL A 22 3.07 9.71 8.62
CA VAL A 22 3.14 10.80 9.58
C VAL A 22 1.94 11.72 9.37
N GLY A 23 1.07 11.81 10.38
CA GLY A 23 -0.20 12.52 10.25
C GLY A 23 -1.09 11.88 9.19
N ASN A 24 -1.35 12.60 8.10
CA ASN A 24 -2.17 12.14 6.97
C ASN A 24 -1.34 11.85 5.71
N THR A 25 -0.03 11.75 5.86
CA THR A 25 0.90 11.68 4.74
C THR A 25 1.72 10.41 4.82
N TYR A 26 1.78 9.68 3.71
CA TYR A 26 2.66 8.55 3.52
C TYR A 26 3.97 9.00 2.89
N TYR A 27 5.08 8.58 3.47
CA TYR A 27 6.43 8.81 2.95
C TYR A 27 7.08 7.46 2.68
N ALA A 28 7.77 7.33 1.55
CA ALA A 28 8.57 6.15 1.25
C ALA A 28 9.88 6.50 0.53
N ALA A 29 10.82 5.58 0.62
CA ALA A 29 11.99 5.48 -0.24
C ALA A 29 11.85 4.23 -1.14
N PRO A 30 11.16 4.34 -2.30
CA PRO A 30 10.79 3.17 -3.08
C PRO A 30 11.97 2.38 -3.65
N VAL A 31 13.10 3.04 -3.91
CA VAL A 31 14.35 2.43 -4.39
C VAL A 31 15.52 2.86 -3.50
N PRO A 32 16.29 1.91 -2.93
CA PRO A 32 17.46 2.20 -2.11
C PRO A 32 18.55 2.99 -2.85
N GLY A 33 19.33 3.78 -2.11
CA GLY A 33 20.49 4.50 -2.66
C GLY A 33 20.15 5.72 -3.53
N THR A 34 18.87 5.96 -3.84
CA THR A 34 18.42 7.18 -4.52
C THR A 34 18.10 8.28 -3.49
N PRO A 35 18.30 9.58 -3.82
CA PRO A 35 17.86 10.68 -2.96
C PRO A 35 16.36 10.97 -3.11
N LEU A 36 15.70 10.42 -4.14
CA LEU A 36 14.28 10.66 -4.39
C LEU A 36 13.42 9.94 -3.35
N ARG A 37 12.34 10.61 -2.94
CA ARG A 37 11.34 10.10 -1.99
C ARG A 37 9.96 10.25 -2.59
N LEU A 38 9.09 9.31 -2.26
CA LEU A 38 7.67 9.40 -2.60
C LEU A 38 6.92 9.96 -1.39
N ARG A 39 6.12 11.02 -1.62
CA ARG A 39 5.15 11.55 -0.66
C ARG A 39 3.75 11.36 -1.22
N ILE A 40 2.83 10.85 -0.40
CA ILE A 40 1.42 10.68 -0.78
C ILE A 40 0.54 11.34 0.27
N ASP A 41 -0.24 12.31 -0.15
CA ASP A 41 -1.18 13.07 0.67
C ASP A 41 -2.62 12.81 0.19
N PHE A 42 -3.62 12.94 1.07
CA PHE A 42 -5.01 12.97 0.60
C PHE A 42 -5.32 14.27 -0.14
N SER A 43 -5.87 14.16 -1.35
CA SER A 43 -6.32 15.30 -2.15
C SER A 43 -7.71 15.75 -1.69
N ARG A 44 -7.81 17.01 -1.24
CA ARG A 44 -9.08 17.60 -0.80
C ARG A 44 -9.98 17.92 -1.98
N THR A 45 -11.28 17.83 -1.77
CA THR A 45 -12.25 18.41 -2.69
C THR A 45 -12.54 19.87 -2.30
N ILE A 46 -13.50 20.50 -2.98
CA ILE A 46 -14.04 21.80 -2.59
C ILE A 46 -14.80 21.77 -1.26
N TYR A 47 -15.17 20.59 -0.76
CA TYR A 47 -15.89 20.40 0.49
C TYR A 47 -14.91 20.20 1.65
N ALA A 48 -15.18 20.86 2.77
CA ALA A 48 -14.34 20.76 3.96
C ALA A 48 -14.27 19.32 4.47
N ASP A 49 -13.06 18.89 4.85
CA ASP A 49 -12.79 17.55 5.38
C ASP A 49 -13.24 16.39 4.46
N THR A 50 -13.42 16.64 3.16
CA THR A 50 -13.73 15.65 2.14
C THR A 50 -12.56 15.46 1.19
N TYR A 51 -12.27 14.20 0.88
CA TYR A 51 -11.11 13.79 0.09
C TYR A 51 -11.58 12.99 -1.12
N GLY A 52 -11.09 13.38 -2.29
CA GLY A 52 -11.50 12.82 -3.58
C GLY A 52 -10.38 12.12 -4.33
N GLY A 53 -9.20 11.97 -3.71
CA GLY A 53 -8.07 11.29 -4.34
C GLY A 53 -6.82 11.28 -3.50
N LEU A 54 -5.73 10.88 -4.12
CA LEU A 54 -4.37 10.96 -3.58
C LEU A 54 -3.53 11.91 -4.41
N ARG A 55 -2.78 12.79 -3.74
CA ARG A 55 -1.73 13.62 -4.34
C ARG A 55 -0.40 12.91 -4.12
N LEU A 56 0.22 12.44 -5.20
CA LEU A 56 1.53 11.81 -5.18
C LEU A 56 2.56 12.83 -5.61
N ALA A 57 3.66 12.92 -4.87
CA ALA A 57 4.78 13.81 -5.18
C ALA A 57 6.11 13.06 -5.09
N VAL A 58 6.98 13.32 -6.05
CA VAL A 58 8.39 12.93 -6.02
C VAL A 58 9.17 14.10 -5.44
N VAL A 59 9.88 13.84 -4.35
CA VAL A 59 10.59 14.87 -3.57
C VAL A 59 12.07 14.53 -3.52
N HIS A 60 12.90 15.52 -3.76
CA HIS A 60 14.34 15.47 -3.50
C HIS A 60 14.64 16.32 -2.25
N PRO A 61 15.46 15.85 -1.29
CA PRO A 61 15.71 16.57 -0.04
C PRO A 61 16.22 18.00 -0.26
N ASP A 62 17.14 18.19 -1.20
CA ASP A 62 17.73 19.52 -1.45
C ASP A 62 16.98 20.38 -2.47
N ARG A 63 16.10 19.77 -3.29
CA ARG A 63 15.43 20.46 -4.41
C ARG A 63 13.93 20.62 -4.21
N GLY A 64 13.38 20.00 -3.16
CA GLY A 64 11.95 19.99 -2.90
C GLY A 64 11.20 19.07 -3.87
N GLU A 65 9.97 19.46 -4.19
CA GLU A 65 9.09 18.71 -5.08
C GLU A 65 9.59 18.79 -6.53
N ILE A 66 9.88 17.63 -7.11
CA ILE A 66 10.34 17.47 -8.50
C ILE A 66 9.16 17.31 -9.44
N ASP A 67 8.18 16.51 -9.03
CA ASP A 67 7.00 16.18 -9.82
C ASP A 67 5.81 15.85 -8.92
N VAL A 68 4.60 16.03 -9.44
CA VAL A 68 3.35 15.78 -8.72
C VAL A 68 2.24 15.34 -9.64
N VAL A 69 1.45 14.36 -9.21
CA VAL A 69 0.20 13.97 -9.83
C VAL A 69 -0.92 13.83 -8.79
N VAL A 70 -2.16 14.10 -9.20
CA VAL A 70 -3.35 13.81 -8.39
C VAL A 70 -4.11 12.66 -9.05
N LEU A 71 -4.31 11.58 -8.30
CA LEU A 71 -5.09 10.42 -8.68
C LEU A 71 -6.47 10.52 -8.05
N GLY A 72 -7.48 10.85 -8.85
CA GLY A 72 -8.88 10.95 -8.41
C GLY A 72 -9.48 9.59 -8.13
N PHE A 73 -10.15 9.42 -6.98
CA PHE A 73 -10.84 8.18 -6.61
C PHE A 73 -11.93 7.80 -7.60
N VAL A 74 -12.61 8.78 -8.21
CA VAL A 74 -13.59 8.54 -9.29
C VAL A 74 -12.91 7.90 -10.49
N ASP A 75 -11.81 8.50 -10.96
CA ASP A 75 -11.07 8.01 -12.14
C ASP A 75 -10.47 6.63 -11.91
N GLN A 76 -10.08 6.34 -10.66
CA GLN A 76 -9.53 5.05 -10.25
C GLN A 76 -10.60 4.04 -9.82
N GLY A 77 -11.89 4.37 -9.94
CA GLY A 77 -13.01 3.49 -9.60
C GLY A 77 -13.08 3.11 -8.11
N THR A 78 -12.40 3.85 -7.23
CA THR A 78 -12.15 3.44 -5.84
C THR A 78 -13.43 3.22 -5.06
N PHE A 79 -14.44 4.06 -5.24
CA PHE A 79 -15.73 3.92 -4.54
C PHE A 79 -16.88 3.49 -5.45
N HIS A 80 -16.58 3.05 -6.67
CA HIS A 80 -17.60 2.79 -7.68
C HIS A 80 -18.67 1.79 -7.20
N ARG A 81 -18.27 0.61 -6.72
CA ARG A 81 -19.21 -0.39 -6.19
C ARG A 81 -20.02 0.10 -4.99
N ARG A 82 -19.39 0.88 -4.10
CA ARG A 82 -20.06 1.46 -2.92
C ARG A 82 -21.13 2.46 -3.35
N ASP A 83 -20.78 3.35 -4.26
CA ASP A 83 -21.66 4.41 -4.72
C ASP A 83 -22.82 3.87 -5.56
N GLU A 84 -22.58 2.82 -6.36
CA GLU A 84 -23.64 2.07 -7.04
C GLU A 84 -24.60 1.40 -6.05
N ALA A 85 -24.07 0.67 -5.06
CA ALA A 85 -24.90 -0.02 -4.06
C ALA A 85 -25.77 0.93 -3.22
N LEU A 86 -25.29 2.16 -3.01
CA LEU A 86 -26.00 3.21 -2.26
C LEU A 86 -26.86 4.11 -3.16
N ASN A 87 -26.85 3.92 -4.48
CA ASN A 87 -27.44 4.84 -5.46
C ASN A 87 -26.99 6.30 -5.25
N THR A 88 -25.72 6.50 -4.89
CA THR A 88 -25.14 7.82 -4.69
C THR A 88 -25.05 8.53 -6.04
N SER A 89 -25.76 9.65 -6.18
CA SER A 89 -25.72 10.46 -7.41
C SER A 89 -24.32 11.04 -7.66
N PRO A 90 -23.82 11.09 -8.90
CA PRO A 90 -22.57 11.77 -9.26
C PRO A 90 -22.46 13.23 -8.80
N ASN A 91 -23.60 13.89 -8.61
CA ASN A 91 -23.66 15.29 -8.16
C ASN A 91 -23.67 15.43 -6.62
N ALA A 92 -23.74 14.31 -5.89
CA ALA A 92 -23.69 14.32 -4.44
C ALA A 92 -22.25 14.53 -3.96
N SER A 93 -22.07 15.30 -2.87
CA SER A 93 -20.75 15.56 -2.28
C SER A 93 -20.00 14.31 -1.83
N GLY A 94 -20.72 13.22 -1.55
CA GLY A 94 -20.17 11.92 -1.15
C GLY A 94 -19.79 11.00 -2.32
N TYR A 95 -20.11 11.35 -3.56
CA TYR A 95 -19.79 10.52 -4.71
C TYR A 95 -18.29 10.47 -4.97
N GLY A 96 -17.71 9.28 -5.02
CA GLY A 96 -16.29 9.08 -5.28
C GLY A 96 -15.38 9.66 -4.19
N THR A 97 -15.89 9.96 -3.01
CA THR A 97 -15.12 10.59 -1.94
C THR A 97 -15.24 9.83 -0.62
N PHE A 98 -14.40 10.21 0.34
CA PHE A 98 -14.66 9.96 1.75
C PHE A 98 -14.42 11.20 2.58
N GLY A 99 -15.05 11.25 3.76
CA GLY A 99 -14.96 12.37 4.69
C GLY A 99 -14.34 11.97 6.01
N LYS A 100 -13.77 12.95 6.72
CA LYS A 100 -13.29 12.77 8.10
C LYS A 100 -14.38 12.30 9.06
N TYR A 101 -15.60 12.78 8.84
CA TYR A 101 -16.77 12.42 9.63
C TYR A 101 -17.42 11.18 9.04
N HIS A 102 -17.42 10.08 9.79
CA HIS A 102 -17.93 8.78 9.37
C HIS A 102 -18.68 8.09 10.51
N ARG A 103 -19.50 7.09 10.16
CA ARG A 103 -20.26 6.31 11.15
C ARG A 103 -19.30 5.52 12.04
N PRO A 104 -19.51 5.47 13.37
CA PRO A 104 -18.69 4.65 14.25
C PRO A 104 -18.64 3.18 13.80
N GLY A 105 -17.46 2.56 13.92
CA GLY A 105 -17.27 1.14 13.64
C GLY A 105 -16.94 0.78 12.18
N ARG A 106 -16.84 1.77 11.28
CA ARG A 106 -16.38 1.56 9.90
C ARG A 106 -15.34 2.61 9.54
N PRO A 107 -14.28 2.28 8.78
CA PRO A 107 -13.34 3.29 8.33
C PRO A 107 -14.01 4.26 7.34
N PRO A 108 -13.50 5.50 7.20
CA PRO A 108 -14.00 6.47 6.22
C PRO A 108 -14.10 5.94 4.79
N TRP A 109 -13.17 5.07 4.40
CA TRP A 109 -13.08 4.48 3.06
C TRP A 109 -13.78 3.11 2.96
N ASP A 110 -14.70 2.79 3.86
CA ASP A 110 -15.48 1.55 3.79
C ASP A 110 -16.12 1.38 2.40
N GLY A 111 -15.96 0.18 1.82
CA GLY A 111 -16.38 -0.12 0.45
C GLY A 111 -15.42 0.33 -0.66
N ALA A 112 -14.21 0.80 -0.32
CA ALA A 112 -13.18 1.09 -1.31
C ALA A 112 -12.66 -0.18 -2.02
N ASP A 113 -12.53 -0.14 -3.34
CA ASP A 113 -11.73 -1.05 -4.14
C ASP A 113 -10.43 -0.35 -4.54
N PHE A 114 -9.31 -0.78 -3.95
CA PHE A 114 -8.01 -0.15 -4.16
C PHE A 114 -7.29 -0.64 -5.43
N THR A 115 -7.85 -1.58 -6.19
CA THR A 115 -7.16 -2.19 -7.34
C THR A 115 -6.75 -1.16 -8.39
N GLY A 116 -7.70 -0.32 -8.83
CA GLY A 116 -7.42 0.72 -9.83
C GLY A 116 -6.43 1.76 -9.31
N LEU A 117 -6.61 2.20 -8.06
CA LEU A 117 -5.74 3.18 -7.43
C LEU A 117 -4.30 2.66 -7.31
N ARG A 118 -4.13 1.42 -6.87
CA ARG A 118 -2.83 0.76 -6.75
C ARG A 118 -2.12 0.68 -8.11
N ASN A 119 -2.84 0.28 -9.16
CA ASN A 119 -2.28 0.21 -10.52
C ASN A 119 -1.81 1.60 -11.02
N ALA A 120 -2.56 2.67 -10.73
CA ALA A 120 -2.15 4.02 -11.11
C ALA A 120 -0.92 4.50 -10.33
N ILE A 121 -0.81 4.17 -9.04
CA ILE A 121 0.38 4.45 -8.24
C ILE A 121 1.59 3.68 -8.80
N GLU A 122 1.41 2.41 -9.20
CA GLU A 122 2.45 1.61 -9.85
C GLU A 122 2.97 2.28 -11.12
N GLN A 123 2.06 2.65 -12.02
CA GLN A 123 2.43 3.30 -13.28
C GLN A 123 3.19 4.62 -13.05
N TYR A 124 2.73 5.46 -12.12
CA TYR A 124 3.40 6.70 -11.78
C TYR A 124 4.80 6.45 -11.21
N THR A 125 4.91 5.52 -10.26
CA THR A 125 6.17 5.24 -9.58
C THR A 125 7.16 4.49 -10.47
N ALA A 126 6.72 3.76 -11.49
CA ALA A 126 7.62 3.11 -12.45
C ALA A 126 8.49 4.11 -13.24
N VAL A 127 8.01 5.34 -13.45
CA VAL A 127 8.76 6.40 -14.15
C VAL A 127 9.90 6.93 -13.28
N TRP A 128 9.62 7.19 -12.02
CA TRP A 128 10.56 7.86 -11.10
C TRP A 128 11.39 6.90 -10.24
N PHE A 129 10.88 5.69 -10.04
CA PHE A 129 11.47 4.65 -9.19
C PHE A 129 11.46 3.29 -9.91
N PRO A 130 12.23 3.12 -10.99
CA PRO A 130 12.26 1.87 -11.74
C PRO A 130 12.59 0.68 -10.83
N GLY A 131 11.78 -0.37 -10.90
CA GLY A 131 11.96 -1.60 -10.11
C GLY A 131 11.44 -1.53 -8.66
N ALA A 132 10.84 -0.42 -8.22
CA ALA A 132 10.32 -0.27 -6.86
C ALA A 132 9.26 -1.31 -6.48
N TRP A 133 8.46 -1.77 -7.45
CA TRP A 133 7.39 -2.76 -7.23
C TRP A 133 7.89 -4.21 -7.30
N THR A 134 9.00 -4.44 -7.99
CA THR A 134 9.67 -5.76 -8.06
C THR A 134 10.63 -6.01 -6.90
N ALA A 135 11.22 -4.95 -6.35
CA ALA A 135 12.18 -5.03 -5.24
C ALA A 135 11.55 -5.53 -3.93
N SER A 136 10.22 -5.57 -3.86
CA SER A 136 9.47 -5.98 -2.67
C SER A 136 9.03 -7.43 -2.64
N ALA A 137 9.43 -8.23 -3.63
CA ALA A 137 9.41 -9.68 -3.44
C ALA A 137 10.39 -9.99 -2.29
N PRO A 138 9.94 -10.57 -1.15
CA PRO A 138 10.89 -11.01 -0.14
C PRO A 138 11.88 -11.90 -0.85
N SER A 139 13.16 -11.56 -0.75
CA SER A 139 14.22 -12.42 -1.24
C SER A 139 13.97 -13.77 -0.58
N ARG A 140 13.46 -14.75 -1.33
CA ARG A 140 13.54 -16.14 -0.93
C ARG A 140 15.03 -16.41 -0.91
N THR A 141 15.65 -16.19 0.24
CA THR A 141 16.86 -16.90 0.61
C THR A 141 16.51 -18.35 0.35
N ALA A 142 17.04 -18.90 -0.74
CA ALA A 142 16.96 -20.31 -1.02
C ALA A 142 17.52 -20.99 0.23
N GLY A 143 16.62 -21.55 1.04
CA GLY A 143 16.96 -22.29 2.25
C GLY A 143 17.83 -23.46 1.83
N ARG A 144 19.13 -23.22 1.80
CA ARG A 144 20.15 -24.26 1.69
C ARG A 144 20.20 -24.94 3.04
N THR A 145 19.27 -25.86 3.25
CA THR A 145 19.45 -26.98 4.17
C THR A 145 19.14 -28.22 3.36
N GLN A 146 20.18 -28.72 2.68
CA GLN A 146 20.20 -30.12 2.28
C GLN A 146 20.04 -30.92 3.56
N HIS A 147 18.85 -31.49 3.75
CA HIS A 147 18.60 -32.44 4.82
C HIS A 147 19.33 -33.73 4.43
N THR A 148 20.61 -33.84 4.77
CA THR A 148 21.30 -35.12 4.77
C THR A 148 20.76 -35.91 5.95
N SER A 149 19.80 -36.79 5.68
CA SER A 149 19.30 -37.75 6.68
C SER A 149 20.46 -38.53 7.28
N PRO A 150 20.59 -38.61 8.61
CA PRO A 150 21.54 -39.52 9.24
C PRO A 150 21.08 -40.96 9.03
N VAL A 151 21.95 -41.78 8.42
CA VAL A 151 21.82 -43.25 8.40
C VAL A 151 21.85 -43.75 9.83
N VAL A 152 20.78 -44.42 10.26
CA VAL A 152 20.70 -45.12 11.56
C VAL A 152 21.54 -46.39 11.47
N PRO A 153 22.55 -46.62 12.33
CA PRO A 153 23.25 -47.90 12.39
C PRO A 153 22.35 -48.92 13.10
N ALA A 154 22.05 -50.04 12.42
CA ALA A 154 21.38 -51.18 13.01
C ALA A 154 22.24 -51.80 14.13
N THR A 155 21.75 -51.72 15.36
CA THR A 155 22.37 -52.36 16.53
C THR A 155 22.10 -53.87 16.46
N ARG A 156 23.17 -54.68 16.36
CA ARG A 156 23.09 -56.15 16.49
C ARG A 156 22.79 -56.51 17.94
N THR A 157 21.64 -57.12 18.18
CA THR A 157 21.33 -57.79 19.44
C THR A 157 21.75 -59.26 19.36
N GLY A 158 22.89 -59.60 19.96
CA GLY A 158 23.10 -60.89 20.62
C GLY A 158 23.27 -60.59 22.12
N PRO A 159 22.96 -61.50 23.08
CA PRO A 159 23.49 -62.87 23.08
C PRO A 159 22.61 -63.96 23.76
N ARG A 160 23.12 -65.20 23.71
CA ARG A 160 23.35 -66.14 24.85
C ARG A 160 22.60 -67.49 24.84
N ALA A 161 23.46 -68.51 24.74
CA ALA A 161 23.42 -69.92 25.17
C ALA A 161 22.20 -70.46 25.94
N ARG A 162 21.77 -71.67 25.52
CA ARG A 162 21.83 -72.89 26.33
C ARG A 162 22.14 -74.09 25.46
#